data_AF-A0A961NJ18-F1
#
_entry.id   AF-A0A961NJ18-F1
#
_cell.length_a   1.000
_cell.length_b   1.000
_cell.length_c   1.000
_cell.angle_alpha   90.00
_cell.angle_beta   90.00
_cell.angle_gamma   90.00
#
_symmetry.space_group_name_H-M   'P 1'
#
loop_
_entity.id
_entity.type
_entity.pdbx_description
1 polymer ?
#
loop_
_entity_poly.entity_id
_entity_poly.type
_entity_poly.pdbx_seq_one_letter_code
_entity_poly.pdbx_strand_id
1 'polypeptide(L)' 'MAKTGRTATAVRGSSAAGHHRHSHHSPEVKQALEKRLNRIEGQVRGVRGLIDKDTYCDDVLNQIASIQAALSGVAT' A
#
# COMPACT_ATOMS: atom_id res chain seq x y z
N MET A 1 11.72 -14.08 46.23
CA MET A 1 11.71 -12.63 46.51
C MET A 1 11.37 -11.90 45.21
N ALA A 2 10.34 -11.04 45.26
CA ALA A 2 9.81 -10.10 44.23
C ALA A 2 9.47 -10.67 42.83
N LYS A 3 8.23 -11.09 42.53
CA LYS A 3 7.00 -10.32 42.17
C LYS A 3 7.11 -9.46 40.89
N THR A 4 6.40 -9.93 39.85
CA THR A 4 5.39 -9.21 39.04
C THR A 4 5.79 -7.98 38.21
N GLY A 5 5.42 -7.96 36.92
CA GLY A 5 5.44 -6.70 36.17
C GLY A 5 5.02 -6.74 34.70
N ARG A 6 3.88 -7.35 34.37
CA ARG A 6 3.16 -7.07 33.12
C ARG A 6 2.61 -5.65 33.23
N THR A 7 3.11 -4.68 32.48
CA THR A 7 2.44 -3.38 32.33
C THR A 7 2.46 -2.91 30.89
N ALA A 8 1.34 -3.21 30.22
CA ALA A 8 0.83 -2.46 29.09
C ALA A 8 0.44 -1.05 29.56
N THR A 9 0.85 0.01 28.87
CA THR A 9 0.30 1.38 29.00
C THR A 9 0.95 2.26 27.93
N ALA A 10 0.31 3.13 27.15
CA ALA A 10 -1.08 3.42 26.86
C ALA A 10 -1.06 4.34 25.63
N VAL A 11 -1.72 3.97 24.53
CA VAL A 11 -2.03 4.95 23.48
C VAL A 11 -3.22 5.75 23.98
N ARG A 12 -2.95 6.98 24.39
CA ARG A 12 -3.96 7.97 24.81
C ARG A 12 -4.83 8.31 23.59
N GLY A 13 -6.05 7.78 23.55
CA GLY A 13 -7.10 8.25 22.65
C GLY A 13 -7.87 9.38 23.32
N SER A 14 -7.76 10.59 22.78
CA SER A 14 -8.65 11.71 23.08
C SER A 14 -8.82 12.59 21.86
N SER A 15 -10.04 12.64 21.30
CA SER A 15 -10.81 13.86 21.05
C SER A 15 -11.87 13.65 19.96
N ALA A 16 -13.05 14.21 20.20
CA ALA A 16 -14.26 14.11 19.40
C ALA A 16 -14.19 14.89 18.07
N ALA A 17 -14.62 14.25 16.98
CA ALA A 17 -15.24 14.80 15.74
C ALA A 17 -14.90 13.90 14.53
N GLY A 18 -15.93 13.30 13.92
CA GLY A 18 -15.80 12.43 12.74
C GLY A 18 -15.33 11.02 13.07
N HIS A 19 -16.16 10.00 12.81
CA HIS A 19 -15.72 8.61 12.88
C HIS A 19 -14.73 8.32 11.74
N HIS A 20 -13.46 8.73 11.90
CA HIS A 20 -12.39 8.29 11.02
C HIS A 20 -12.12 6.82 11.31
N ARG A 21 -12.51 5.96 10.36
CA ARG A 21 -12.17 4.53 10.39
C ARG A 21 -10.66 4.42 10.18
N HIS A 22 -9.92 4.25 11.26
CA HIS A 22 -8.50 3.93 11.19
C HIS A 22 -8.33 2.43 10.95
N SER A 23 -7.48 2.06 9.99
CA SER A 23 -7.15 0.66 9.80
C SER A 23 -6.24 0.16 10.94
N HIS A 24 -6.48 -1.05 11.42
CA HIS A 24 -5.71 -1.71 12.49
C HIS A 24 -4.53 -2.56 11.96
N HIS A 25 -4.06 -2.32 10.73
CA HIS A 25 -2.93 -3.07 10.20
C HIS A 25 -1.67 -2.92 11.06
N SER A 26 -0.94 -4.01 11.26
CA SER A 26 0.38 -3.96 11.90
C SER A 26 1.33 -3.07 11.07
N PRO A 27 2.37 -2.49 11.68
CA PRO A 27 3.36 -1.70 10.93
C PRO A 27 4.01 -2.50 9.79
N GLU A 28 4.17 -3.81 9.95
CA GLU A 28 4.74 -4.69 8.91
C GLU A 28 3.80 -4.81 7.71
N VAL A 29 2.49 -5.01 7.96
CA VAL A 29 1.48 -5.06 6.89
C VAL A 29 1.41 -3.73 6.15
N LYS A 30 1.43 -2.60 6.89
CA LYS A 30 1.45 -1.27 6.28
C LYS A 30 2.66 -1.09 5.35
N GLN A 31 3.86 -1.44 5.82
CA GLN A 31 5.08 -1.38 5.01
C GLN A 31 5.04 -2.32 3.80
N ALA A 32 4.45 -3.51 3.94
CA ALA A 32 4.30 -4.45 2.84
C ALA A 32 3.36 -3.88 1.76
N LEU A 33 2.24 -3.27 2.16
CA LEU A 33 1.31 -2.60 1.25
C LEU A 33 1.97 -1.42 0.55
N GLU A 34 2.68 -0.55 1.29
CA GLU A 34 3.45 0.57 0.72
C GLU A 34 4.48 0.08 -0.31
N LYS A 35 5.21 -1.00 -0.03
CA LYS A 35 6.16 -1.60 -0.98
C LYS A 35 5.49 -2.09 -2.26
N ARG A 36 4.29 -2.68 -2.18
CA ARG A 36 3.53 -3.12 -3.36
C ARG A 36 3.05 -1.91 -4.19
N LEU A 37 2.54 -0.88 -3.52
CA LEU A 37 2.11 0.36 -4.18
C LEU A 37 3.26 1.08 -4.88
N ASN A 38 4.44 1.16 -4.26
CA ASN A 38 5.63 1.76 -4.87
C ASN A 38 6.05 1.05 -6.17
N ARG A 39 5.88 -0.28 -6.24
CA ARG A 39 6.15 -1.04 -7.47
C ARG A 39 5.13 -0.70 -8.56
N ILE A 40 3.85 -0.65 -8.20
CA ILE A 40 2.77 -0.27 -9.12
C ILE A 40 2.98 1.14 -9.66
N GLU A 41 3.40 2.08 -8.82
CA GLU A 41 3.74 3.44 -9.24
C GLU A 41 4.87 3.44 -10.28
N GLY A 42 5.92 2.63 -10.06
CA GLY A 42 6.98 2.45 -11.04
C GLY A 42 6.48 1.92 -12.39
N GLN A 43 5.54 0.97 -12.38
CA GLN A 43 4.91 0.45 -13.60
C GLN A 43 4.11 1.54 -14.33
N VAL A 44 3.34 2.36 -13.61
CA VAL A 44 2.56 3.47 -14.20
C VAL A 44 3.49 4.51 -14.84
N ARG A 45 4.60 4.86 -14.17
CA ARG A 45 5.63 5.73 -14.75
C ARG A 45 6.25 5.12 -16.01
N GLY A 46 6.45 3.80 -16.03
CA GLY A 46 6.91 3.06 -17.20
C GLY A 46 5.93 3.16 -18.37
N VAL A 47 4.63 2.98 -18.14
CA VAL A 47 3.57 3.15 -19.16
C VAL A 47 3.58 4.57 -19.73
N ARG A 48 3.75 5.59 -18.87
CA ARG A 48 3.86 6.97 -19.34
C ARG A 48 5.03 7.14 -20.32
N GLY A 49 6.19 6.54 -20.01
CA GLY A 49 7.35 6.56 -20.91
C GLY A 49 7.16 5.77 -22.21
N LEU A 50 6.26 4.78 -22.26
CA LEU A 50 5.90 4.11 -23.52
C LEU A 50 5.03 5.01 -24.40
N ILE A 51 4.09 5.75 -23.79
CA ILE A 51 3.23 6.70 -24.50
C ILE A 51 4.07 7.86 -25.05
N ASP A 52 4.98 8.41 -24.24
CA ASP A 52 5.83 9.53 -24.67
C ASP A 52 6.81 9.13 -25.81
N LYS A 53 7.00 7.83 -26.04
CA LYS A 53 7.83 7.27 -27.15
C LYS A 53 7.00 6.80 -28.35
N ASP A 54 5.70 7.02 -28.35
CA ASP A 54 4.76 6.54 -29.37
C ASP A 54 4.90 5.02 -29.64
N THR A 55 5.09 4.24 -28.56
CA THR A 55 5.23 2.78 -28.65
C THR A 55 3.91 2.14 -29.08
N TYR A 56 3.98 0.97 -29.72
CA TYR A 56 2.79 0.24 -30.17
C TYR A 56 1.78 -0.02 -29.05
N CYS A 57 0.49 0.07 -29.40
CA CYS A 57 -0.61 -0.08 -28.45
C CYS A 57 -0.56 -1.44 -27.72
N ASP A 58 -0.10 -2.51 -28.38
CA ASP A 58 -0.01 -3.84 -27.78
C ASP A 58 0.95 -3.88 -26.57
N ASP A 59 2.08 -3.19 -26.66
CA ASP A 59 3.04 -3.10 -25.55
C ASP A 59 2.47 -2.31 -24.37
N VAL A 60 1.75 -1.23 -24.67
CA VAL A 60 1.06 -0.42 -23.66
C VAL A 60 -0.03 -1.22 -22.97
N LEU A 61 -0.85 -1.97 -23.73
CA LEU A 61 -1.93 -2.81 -23.20
C LEU A 61 -1.38 -3.93 -22.31
N ASN A 62 -0.27 -4.57 -22.71
CA ASN A 62 0.39 -5.59 -21.91
C ASN A 62 0.87 -5.05 -20.55
N GLN A 63 1.44 -3.84 -20.52
CA GLN A 63 1.86 -3.21 -19.27
C GLN A 63 0.67 -2.81 -18.38
N ILE A 64 -0.43 -2.34 -18.98
CA ILE A 64 -1.66 -2.04 -18.24
C ILE A 64 -2.24 -3.31 -17.60
N ALA A 65 -2.26 -4.43 -18.32
CA ALA A 65 -2.71 -5.72 -17.78
C ALA A 65 -1.83 -6.17 -16.59
N SER A 66 -0.51 -5.98 -16.68
CA SER A 66 0.43 -6.25 -15.58
C SER A 66 0.12 -5.42 -14.33
N ILE A 67 -0.22 -4.13 -14.51
CA ILE A 67 -0.62 -3.23 -13.40
C ILE A 67 -1.93 -3.69 -12.76
N GLN A 68 -2.92 -4.09 -13.56
CA GLN A 68 -4.20 -4.60 -13.05
C GLN A 68 -4.00 -5.86 -12.20
N ALA A 69 -3.14 -6.77 -12.62
CA ALA A 69 -2.79 -7.96 -11.84
C ALA A 69 -2.08 -7.60 -10.52
N ALA A 70 -1.14 -6.63 -10.56
CA ALA A 70 -0.45 -6.16 -9.37
C ALA A 70 -1.41 -5.50 -8.36
N LEU A 71 -2.37 -4.69 -8.85
CA LEU A 71 -3.42 -4.08 -8.02
C LEU A 71 -4.33 -5.12 -7.38
N SER A 72 -4.70 -6.17 -8.13
CA SER A 72 -5.51 -7.28 -7.62
C SER A 72 -4.82 -7.96 -6.43
N GLY A 73 -3.49 -8.11 -6.47
CA GLY A 73 -2.70 -8.65 -5.37
C GLY A 73 -2.52 -7.74 -4.16
N VAL A 74 -2.93 -6.46 -4.21
CA VAL A 74 -2.96 -5.56 -3.05
C VAL A 74 -4.30 -5.63 -2.32
N ALA A 75 -5.37 -5.93 -3.04
CA ALA A 75 -6.72 -6.05 -2.48
C ALA A 75 -6.95 -7.34 -1.66
N THR A 76 -6.02 -8.31 -1.76
CA THR A 76 -6.04 -9.62 -1.08
C THR A 76 -4.99 -9.71 0.02
#